data_AF-A0A7S3ZEC0-F1
#
_entry.id   AF-A0A7S3ZEC0-F1
#
_cell.length_a   1.000
_cell.length_b   1.000
_cell.length_c   1.000
_cell.angle_alpha   90.00
_cell.angle_beta   90.00
_cell.angle_gamma   90.00
#
_symmetry.space_group_name_H-M   'P 1'
#
loop_
_entity.id
_entity.type
_entity.pdbx_description
1 polymer ?
#
loop_
_entity_poly.entity_id
_entity_poly.type
_entity_poly.pdbx_seq_one_letter_code
_entity_poly.pdbx_strand_id
1 'polypeptide(L)'
;KKYRYWKMVNGYVDSGKSALLRLREALEKHPRDKLRGMLSVGIQYGVEVSFERRQGRSMFMLLEGCYDEPPLVSQVFSSALSISYTSIPPRYWKTFATLILEATYEATLLAGVI
;
A
#
# COMPACT_ATOMS: atom_id res chain seq x y z
N LYS A 1 -14.27 -0.42 -21.21
CA LYS A 1 -13.02 -1.18 -21.48
C LYS A 1 -12.31 -1.45 -20.15
N LYS A 2 -11.89 -2.70 -19.91
CA LYS A 2 -11.40 -3.22 -18.62
C LYS A 2 -10.18 -2.48 -18.05
N TYR A 3 -9.43 -1.72 -18.85
CA TYR A 3 -8.35 -0.86 -18.38
C TYR A 3 -8.34 0.48 -19.16
N ARG A 4 -8.93 1.54 -18.59
CA ARG A 4 -9.17 2.83 -19.27
C ARG A 4 -7.96 3.77 -19.24
N TYR A 5 -7.13 3.67 -18.21
CA TYR A 5 -6.05 4.63 -17.93
C TYR A 5 -4.65 4.00 -17.95
N TRP A 6 -4.55 2.68 -17.88
CA TRP A 6 -3.29 1.93 -17.92
C TRP A 6 -3.56 0.52 -18.43
N LYS A 7 -2.52 -0.31 -18.50
CA LYS A 7 -2.60 -1.76 -18.66
C LYS A 7 -1.63 -2.41 -17.67
N MET A 8 -1.89 -3.66 -17.31
CA MET A 8 -0.96 -4.46 -16.52
C MET A 8 -0.02 -5.22 -17.46
N VAL A 9 1.30 -5.10 -17.24
CA VAL A 9 2.34 -5.83 -17.98
C VAL A 9 3.28 -6.45 -16.95
N ASN A 10 3.31 -7.78 -16.86
CA ASN A 10 4.14 -8.54 -15.92
C ASN A 10 3.99 -8.10 -14.44
N GLY A 11 2.77 -7.72 -14.03
CA GLY A 11 2.49 -7.22 -12.67
C GLY A 11 2.73 -5.72 -12.48
N TYR A 12 3.24 -5.02 -13.49
CA TYR A 12 3.52 -3.58 -13.44
C TYR A 12 2.46 -2.77 -14.18
N VAL A 13 2.27 -1.52 -13.77
CA VAL A 13 1.38 -0.58 -14.45
C VAL A 13 2.11 0.13 -15.58
N ASP A 14 1.65 -0.09 -16.80
CA ASP A 14 2.09 0.65 -17.97
C ASP A 14 1.01 1.65 -18.40
N SER A 15 1.38 2.93 -18.51
CA SER A 15 0.48 4.03 -18.85
C SER A 15 1.19 5.09 -19.71
N GLY A 16 0.39 5.91 -20.38
CA GLY A 16 0.87 7.03 -21.20
C GLY A 16 0.44 8.37 -20.63
N LYS A 17 1.20 9.44 -20.96
CA LYS A 17 0.91 10.82 -20.54
C LYS A 17 -0.55 11.22 -20.75
N SER A 18 -1.11 10.98 -21.94
CA SER A 18 -2.49 11.36 -22.26
C SER A 18 -3.52 10.61 -21.40
N ALA A 19 -3.24 9.34 -21.05
CA ALA A 19 -4.10 8.56 -20.18
C ALA A 19 -4.09 9.08 -18.74
N LEU A 20 -2.92 9.47 -18.23
CA LEU A 20 -2.79 10.04 -16.88
C LEU A 20 -3.40 11.44 -16.76
N LEU A 21 -3.38 12.25 -17.83
CA LEU A 21 -4.11 13.51 -17.86
C LEU A 21 -5.63 13.29 -17.76
N ARG A 22 -6.17 12.33 -18.53
CA ARG A 22 -7.59 11.95 -18.41
C ARG A 22 -7.94 11.33 -17.05
N LEU A 23 -6.99 10.63 -16.43
CA LEU A 23 -7.17 10.09 -15.08
C LEU A 23 -7.28 11.25 -14.08
N ARG A 24 -6.37 12.21 -14.14
CA ARG A 24 -6.41 13.43 -13.32
C ARG A 24 -7.76 14.14 -13.44
N GLU A 25 -8.19 14.45 -14.66
CA GLU A 25 -9.48 15.10 -14.91
C GLU A 25 -10.66 14.31 -14.36
N ALA A 26 -10.59 12.97 -14.38
CA ALA A 26 -11.65 12.14 -13.81
C ALA A 26 -11.64 12.15 -12.28
N LEU A 27 -10.47 12.14 -11.65
CA LEU A 27 -10.34 12.22 -10.19
C LEU A 27 -10.78 13.59 -9.67
N GLU A 28 -10.42 14.67 -10.37
CA GLU A 28 -10.78 16.05 -9.97
C GLU A 28 -12.28 16.34 -10.05
N LYS A 29 -13.07 15.50 -10.73
CA LYS A 29 -14.55 15.59 -10.78
C LYS A 29 -15.24 15.07 -9.52
N HIS A 30 -14.51 14.48 -8.59
CA HIS A 30 -15.08 13.88 -7.39
C HIS A 30 -14.46 14.49 -6.13
N PRO A 31 -15.24 14.64 -5.04
CA PRO A 31 -14.69 15.07 -3.76
C PRO A 31 -13.57 14.14 -3.31
N ARG A 32 -12.48 14.73 -2.82
CA ARG A 32 -11.28 13.99 -2.43
C ARG A 32 -11.56 12.92 -1.39
N ASP A 33 -12.34 13.26 -0.35
CA ASP A 33 -12.71 12.36 0.74
C ASP A 33 -13.50 11.15 0.26
N LYS A 34 -14.42 11.37 -0.69
CA LYS A 34 -15.18 10.28 -1.30
C LYS A 34 -14.25 9.30 -2.02
N LEU A 35 -13.26 9.80 -2.74
CA LEU A 35 -12.29 8.96 -3.43
C LEU A 35 -11.38 8.20 -2.45
N ARG A 36 -10.95 8.83 -1.35
CA ARG A 36 -10.14 8.18 -0.31
C ARG A 36 -10.91 7.02 0.34
N GLY A 37 -12.18 7.24 0.69
CA GLY A 37 -13.05 6.22 1.27
C GLY A 37 -13.40 5.05 0.34
N MET A 38 -13.09 5.13 -0.96
CA MET A 38 -13.25 4.00 -1.89
C MET A 38 -12.06 3.02 -1.88
N LEU A 39 -10.94 3.41 -1.27
CA LEU A 39 -9.76 2.55 -1.15
C LEU A 39 -9.81 1.76 0.15
N SER A 40 -9.31 0.53 0.11
CA SER A 40 -9.22 -0.33 1.28
C SER A 40 -7.86 -1.02 1.30
N VAL A 41 -7.42 -1.38 2.51
CA VAL A 41 -6.18 -2.11 2.77
C VAL A 41 -6.53 -3.50 3.29
N GLY A 42 -5.65 -4.47 3.07
CA GLY A 42 -5.78 -5.77 3.72
C GLY A 42 -5.25 -5.70 5.15
N ILE A 43 -5.91 -6.37 6.11
CA ILE A 43 -5.42 -6.45 7.48
C ILE A 43 -5.41 -7.92 7.92
N GLN A 44 -4.32 -8.34 8.54
CA GLN A 44 -4.23 -9.61 9.27
C GLN A 44 -3.91 -9.30 10.72
N TYR A 45 -4.65 -9.91 11.64
CA TYR A 45 -4.49 -9.74 13.08
C TYR A 45 -3.89 -11.00 13.70
N GLY A 46 -3.13 -10.84 14.79
CA GLY A 46 -2.62 -11.97 15.56
C GLY A 46 -1.67 -12.88 14.78
N VAL A 47 -0.87 -12.31 13.88
CA VAL A 47 0.09 -13.07 13.07
C VAL A 47 1.40 -13.21 13.83
N GLU A 48 1.93 -14.42 13.93
CA GLU A 48 3.26 -14.66 14.52
C GLU A 48 4.37 -14.14 13.60
N VAL A 49 5.34 -13.43 14.18
CA VAL A 49 6.57 -13.10 13.47
C VAL A 49 7.58 -14.23 13.69
N SER A 50 7.70 -15.14 12.71
CA SER A 50 8.69 -16.21 12.77
C SER A 50 10.07 -15.68 12.40
N PHE A 51 11.00 -15.61 13.36
CA PHE A 51 12.44 -15.54 13.04
C PHE A 51 13.07 -16.91 13.13
N GLU A 52 13.94 -17.23 12.17
CA GLU A 52 14.73 -18.44 12.21
C GLU A 52 15.65 -18.41 13.46
N ARG A 53 15.65 -19.50 14.23
CA ARG A 53 16.53 -19.66 15.40
C ARG A 53 17.98 -19.68 14.92
N ARG A 54 18.68 -18.56 15.01
CA ARG A 54 20.12 -18.52 14.73
C ARG A 54 20.86 -19.01 15.97
N GLN A 55 21.53 -20.16 15.85
CA GLN A 55 22.32 -20.80 16.92
C GLN A 55 21.53 -21.19 18.19
N GLY A 56 20.31 -21.71 18.04
CA GLY A 56 19.55 -22.26 19.17
C GLY A 56 19.00 -21.23 20.16
N ARG A 57 19.18 -19.94 19.90
CA ARG A 57 18.51 -18.85 20.61
C ARG A 57 17.43 -18.26 19.72
N SER A 58 16.24 -18.05 20.28
CA SER A 58 15.25 -17.17 19.66
C SER A 58 15.87 -15.78 19.56
N MET A 59 15.91 -15.17 18.38
CA MET A 59 16.44 -13.82 18.21
C MET A 59 15.63 -12.79 19.03
N PHE A 60 14.40 -13.15 19.40
CA PHE A 60 13.59 -12.42 20.36
C PHE A 60 14.25 -12.33 21.74
N MET A 61 14.95 -13.37 22.25
CA MET A 61 15.60 -13.34 23.57
C MET A 61 16.68 -12.25 23.75
N LEU A 62 17.10 -11.55 22.69
CA LEU A 62 18.06 -10.45 22.77
C LEU A 62 17.39 -9.09 23.04
N LEU A 63 16.06 -9.02 23.06
CA LEU A 63 15.29 -7.83 23.42
C LEU A 63 14.75 -7.99 24.84
N GLU A 64 14.85 -6.94 25.66
CA GLU A 64 14.24 -6.93 26.99
C GLU A 64 12.73 -7.18 26.89
N GLY A 65 12.23 -8.15 27.67
CA GLY A 65 10.82 -8.51 27.69
C GLY A 65 10.40 -9.59 26.66
N CYS A 66 11.34 -10.29 26.03
CA CYS A 66 10.99 -11.36 25.10
C CYS A 66 10.77 -12.72 25.78
N TYR A 67 9.65 -13.34 25.39
CA TYR A 67 9.15 -14.63 25.86
C TYR A 67 9.64 -15.78 24.96
N ASP A 68 9.44 -17.03 25.40
CA ASP A 68 9.75 -18.24 24.61
C ASP A 68 8.90 -18.35 23.32
N GLU A 69 7.80 -17.60 23.23
CA GLU A 69 6.86 -17.61 22.12
C GLU A 69 7.07 -16.42 21.15
N PRO A 70 6.82 -16.59 19.84
CA PRO A 70 6.88 -15.49 18.87
C PRO A 70 5.89 -14.36 19.21
N PRO A 71 6.25 -13.09 19.02
CA PRO A 71 5.30 -11.99 19.20
C PRO A 71 4.21 -12.07 18.14
N LEU A 72 2.98 -11.80 18.58
CA LEU A 72 1.83 -11.60 17.71
C LEU A 72 1.76 -10.14 17.28
N VAL A 73 1.56 -9.93 15.97
CA VAL A 73 1.45 -8.60 15.37
C VAL A 73 0.21 -8.47 14.50
N SER A 74 -0.21 -7.23 14.28
CA SER A 74 -1.16 -6.89 13.22
C SER A 74 -0.37 -6.41 11.99
N GLN A 75 -0.66 -6.99 10.83
CA GLN A 75 -0.04 -6.63 9.56
C GLN A 75 -1.05 -5.89 8.67
N VAL A 76 -0.70 -4.69 8.23
CA VAL A 76 -1.49 -3.89 7.30
C VAL A 76 -0.86 -3.94 5.91
N PHE A 77 -1.55 -4.57 4.96
CA PHE A 77 -1.15 -4.71 3.57
C PHE A 77 -1.65 -3.51 2.76
N SER A 78 -0.84 -2.45 2.76
CA SER A 78 -1.10 -1.19 2.07
C SER A 78 -0.32 -1.03 0.75
N SER A 79 0.05 -2.14 0.10
CA SER A 79 0.85 -2.12 -1.13
C SER A 79 0.14 -1.32 -2.22
N ALA A 80 0.67 -0.13 -2.47
CA ALA A 80 0.16 0.76 -3.50
C ALA A 80 0.50 0.24 -4.90
N LEU A 81 -0.28 0.71 -5.88
CA LEU A 81 -0.09 0.46 -7.30
C LEU A 81 1.36 0.75 -7.74
N SER A 82 2.02 -0.21 -8.39
CA SER A 82 3.40 -0.07 -8.87
C SER A 82 3.50 0.89 -10.06
N ILE A 83 3.74 2.18 -9.78
CA ILE A 83 3.75 3.28 -10.76
C ILE A 83 5.15 3.86 -11.04
N SER A 84 6.21 3.37 -10.37
CA SER A 84 7.58 3.89 -10.52
C SER A 84 8.34 3.34 -11.74
N TYR A 85 7.91 2.20 -12.28
CA TYR A 85 8.58 1.49 -13.38
C TYR A 85 8.09 1.98 -14.75
N THR A 86 8.22 3.29 -15.00
CA THR A 86 7.73 3.93 -16.23
C THR A 86 8.64 5.08 -16.65
N SER A 87 8.72 5.34 -17.95
CA SER A 87 9.40 6.52 -18.51
C SER A 87 8.62 7.82 -18.34
N ILE A 88 7.39 7.75 -17.80
CA ILE A 88 6.53 8.91 -17.60
C ILE A 88 7.00 9.74 -16.39
N PRO A 89 7.21 11.07 -16.54
CA PRO A 89 7.63 11.91 -15.43
C PRO A 89 6.68 11.86 -14.21
N PRO A 90 7.21 11.85 -12.96
CA PRO A 90 6.40 11.72 -11.73
C PRO A 90 5.26 12.74 -11.61
N ARG A 91 5.42 13.94 -12.16
CA ARG A 91 4.39 14.99 -12.16
C ARG A 91 3.05 14.58 -12.78
N TYR A 92 3.04 13.61 -13.70
CA TYR A 92 1.80 13.11 -14.29
C TYR A 92 1.07 12.13 -13.36
N TRP A 93 1.82 11.42 -12.51
CA TRP A 93 1.28 10.50 -11.51
C TRP A 93 0.81 11.19 -10.23
N LYS A 94 1.36 12.37 -9.90
CA LYS A 94 1.16 13.09 -8.63
C LYS A 94 -0.29 13.01 -8.10
N THR A 95 -1.29 13.44 -8.88
CA THR A 95 -2.69 13.47 -8.43
C THR A 95 -3.20 12.10 -7.96
N PHE A 96 -2.86 11.04 -8.71
CA PHE A 96 -3.25 9.67 -8.40
C PHE A 96 -2.40 9.10 -7.26
N ALA A 97 -1.07 9.24 -7.33
CA ALA A 97 -0.15 8.75 -6.31
C ALA A 97 -0.45 9.32 -4.93
N THR A 98 -0.70 10.63 -4.84
CA THR A 98 -1.09 11.31 -3.61
C THR A 98 -2.44 10.78 -3.09
N LEU A 99 -3.39 10.44 -3.96
CA LEU A 99 -4.69 9.90 -3.52
C LEU A 99 -4.52 8.56 -2.83
N ILE A 100 -3.75 7.69 -3.46
CA ILE A 100 -3.47 6.36 -2.93
C ILE A 100 -2.72 6.50 -1.61
N LEU A 101 -1.69 7.36 -1.54
CA LEU A 101 -0.91 7.58 -0.33
C LEU A 101 -1.76 8.11 0.84
N GLU A 102 -2.60 9.11 0.60
CA GLU A 102 -3.50 9.66 1.62
C GLU A 102 -4.45 8.58 2.14
N ALA A 103 -5.10 7.85 1.23
CA ALA A 103 -6.09 6.84 1.61
C ALA A 103 -5.46 5.64 2.32
N THR A 104 -4.29 5.17 1.87
CA THR A 104 -3.58 4.07 2.55
C THR A 104 -3.08 4.51 3.93
N TYR A 105 -2.64 5.76 4.08
CA TYR A 105 -2.22 6.29 5.37
C TYR A 105 -3.39 6.38 6.35
N GLU A 106 -4.53 6.95 5.93
CA GLU A 106 -5.75 7.01 6.75
C GLU A 106 -6.24 5.62 7.16
N ALA A 107 -6.28 4.67 6.21
CA ALA A 107 -6.69 3.30 6.49
C ALA A 107 -5.72 2.59 7.45
N THR A 108 -4.41 2.85 7.33
CA THR A 108 -3.39 2.29 8.23
C THR A 108 -3.53 2.85 9.65
N LEU A 109 -3.77 4.16 9.79
CA LEU A 109 -4.02 4.76 11.10
C LEU A 109 -5.31 4.25 11.72
N LEU A 110 -6.39 4.13 10.94
CA LEU A 110 -7.65 3.57 11.41
C LEU A 110 -7.47 2.13 11.91
N ALA A 111 -6.69 1.31 11.19
CA ALA A 111 -6.36 -0.05 11.59
C ALA A 111 -5.61 -0.16 12.91
N GLY A 112 -4.89 0.89 13.33
CA GLY A 112 -4.19 0.93 14.62
C GLY A 112 -5.03 1.44 15.79
N VAL A 113 -6.23 1.98 15.53
CA VAL A 113 -7.15 2.49 16.56
C VAL A 113 -8.30 1.52 16.84
N ILE A 114 -8.64 0.67 15.87
CA ILE A 114 -9.65 -0.40 15.98
C ILE A 114 -9.05 -1.69 16.57
#